data_AF-A0A0A2LFR6-F1
#
_entry.id   AF-A0A0A2LFR6-F1
#
_cell.length_a   1.000
_cell.length_b   1.000
_cell.length_c   1.000
_cell.angle_alpha   90.00
_cell.angle_beta   90.00
_cell.angle_gamma   90.00
#
_symmetry.space_group_name_H-M   'P 1'
#
loop_
_entity.id
_entity.type
_entity.pdbx_description
1 polymer ?
#
loop_
_entity_poly.entity_id
_entity_poly.type
_entity_poly.pdbx_seq_one_letter_code
_entity_poly.pdbx_strand_id
1 'polypeptide(L)'
;MGGAKIYNMYQNIPRCNHRFSTALAWDKSTHGLDASTAIDFAKSLRILTNTYKTTTFLPLYKLSENIYKQFDKTLVIDNGRQVFFGPTSEARSYYEALGFREKPRRTTLGCLTRCTNTFEREFKYGGSVDDVPSVPQTLVEAFDKSVLSETLDQGIKSCSAQIQKEKKIYDDFEIANKKAKRKFTSDPSVYSISFHLQTWALMQRQFLLKWQGRFDHILDYLCWYCRRGRGRNMAC
;
A
#
# COMPACT_ATOMS: atom_id res chain seq x y z
N MET A 1 -11.84 -8.84 17.58
CA MET A 1 -10.36 -8.92 17.54
C MET A 1 -9.86 -8.03 16.41
N GLY A 2 -9.78 -6.72 16.64
CA GLY A 2 -9.24 -5.75 15.70
C GLY A 2 -7.80 -5.45 16.07
N GLY A 3 -6.84 -6.05 15.36
CA GLY A 3 -5.43 -5.65 15.48
C GLY A 3 -5.21 -4.35 14.70
N ALA A 4 -4.38 -3.45 15.22
CA ALA A 4 -4.01 -2.23 14.52
C ALA A 4 -3.39 -2.55 13.16
N LYS A 5 -3.80 -1.78 12.14
CA LYS A 5 -3.26 -1.87 10.79
C LYS A 5 -2.17 -0.82 10.63
N ILE A 6 -0.99 -1.25 10.22
CA ILE A 6 0.13 -0.36 9.96
C ILE A 6 0.30 -0.24 8.45
N TYR A 7 0.25 0.99 7.98
CA TYR A 7 0.46 1.36 6.60
C TYR A 7 1.79 2.09 6.53
N ASN A 8 2.71 1.60 5.71
CA ASN A 8 3.91 2.34 5.40
C ASN A 8 3.75 3.03 4.05
N MET A 9 4.37 4.19 3.96
CA MET A 9 4.19 5.09 2.85
C MET A 9 5.55 5.48 2.29
N TYR A 10 5.68 5.30 0.98
CA TYR A 10 6.70 5.99 0.22
C TYR A 10 6.16 7.36 -0.11
N GLN A 11 6.76 8.39 0.48
CA GLN A 11 6.37 9.77 0.22
C GLN A 11 7.57 10.53 -0.34
N ASN A 12 7.72 10.48 -1.66
CA ASN A 12 8.29 11.62 -2.35
C ASN A 12 7.18 12.66 -2.40
N ILE A 13 7.26 13.69 -1.55
CA ILE A 13 6.46 14.90 -1.76
C ILE A 13 6.84 15.37 -3.16
N PRO A 14 5.93 15.30 -4.15
CA PRO A 14 6.28 15.79 -5.46
C PRO A 14 6.52 17.28 -5.27
N ARG A 15 7.77 17.73 -5.49
CA ARG A 15 7.94 19.04 -6.10
C ARG A 15 7.10 18.94 -7.36
N CYS A 16 5.97 19.62 -7.37
CA CYS A 16 5.01 19.60 -8.46
C CYS A 16 5.69 20.02 -9.75
N ASN A 17 6.28 19.03 -10.41
CA ASN A 17 6.97 19.24 -11.66
C ASN A 17 6.60 18.08 -12.56
N HIS A 18 5.65 18.42 -13.42
CA HIS A 18 5.24 17.74 -14.65
C HIS A 18 4.88 16.25 -14.54
N ARG A 19 3.57 16.02 -14.69
CA ARG A 19 2.85 14.77 -14.97
C ARG A 19 2.42 13.96 -13.74
N PHE A 20 1.12 14.05 -13.47
CA PHE A 20 0.29 13.12 -12.70
C PHE A 20 0.74 12.87 -11.25
N SER A 21 0.10 13.54 -10.28
CA SER A 21 0.14 13.09 -8.89
C SER A 21 -0.69 11.82 -8.74
N THR A 22 -0.12 10.68 -9.13
CA THR A 22 -0.76 9.37 -9.01
C THR A 22 -0.48 8.79 -7.61
N ALA A 23 -1.53 8.35 -6.94
CA ALA A 23 -1.45 7.55 -5.73
C ALA A 23 -1.57 6.06 -6.09
N LEU A 24 -0.62 5.26 -5.64
CA LEU A 24 -0.62 3.81 -5.80
C LEU A 24 -0.97 3.17 -4.45
N ALA A 25 -2.07 2.45 -4.38
CA ALA A 25 -2.46 1.71 -3.20
C ALA A 25 -2.35 0.21 -3.47
N TRP A 26 -1.58 -0.48 -2.63
CA TRP A 26 -1.41 -1.93 -2.69
C TRP A 26 -2.18 -2.55 -1.52
N ASP A 27 -2.82 -3.71 -1.72
CA ASP A 27 -3.43 -4.46 -0.63
C ASP A 27 -2.86 -5.88 -0.61
N LYS A 28 -2.38 -6.30 0.56
CA LYS A 28 -1.82 -7.64 0.85
C LYS A 28 -0.76 -8.15 -0.15
N SER A 29 -0.06 -7.27 -0.87
CA SER A 29 0.81 -7.68 -1.99
C SER A 29 2.08 -8.41 -1.57
N THR A 30 2.47 -8.34 -0.28
CA THR A 30 3.61 -9.10 0.25
C THR A 30 3.22 -10.46 0.84
N HIS A 31 1.92 -10.79 0.88
CA HIS A 31 1.46 -12.05 1.45
C HIS A 31 1.71 -13.21 0.48
N GLY A 32 2.41 -14.25 0.93
CA GLY A 32 2.75 -15.41 0.10
C GLY A 32 4.04 -15.28 -0.69
N LEU A 33 4.76 -14.15 -0.55
CA LEU A 33 6.14 -14.02 -1.02
C LEU A 33 7.10 -14.58 0.02
N ASP A 34 8.18 -15.21 -0.44
CA ASP A 34 9.34 -15.51 0.39
C ASP A 34 10.02 -14.21 0.86
N ALA A 35 10.82 -14.30 1.93
CA ALA A 35 11.41 -13.13 2.56
C ALA A 35 12.33 -12.32 1.62
N SER A 36 13.09 -12.99 0.74
CA SER A 36 13.95 -12.34 -0.24
C SER A 36 13.14 -11.62 -1.32
N THR A 37 12.19 -12.30 -1.95
CA THR A 37 11.35 -11.68 -2.99
C THR A 37 10.51 -10.54 -2.43
N ALA A 38 10.06 -10.61 -1.18
CA ALA A 38 9.34 -9.50 -0.54
C ALA A 38 10.22 -8.24 -0.40
N ILE A 39 11.51 -8.40 -0.11
CA ILE A 39 12.46 -7.28 -0.05
C ILE A 39 12.65 -6.67 -1.44
N ASP A 40 12.85 -7.49 -2.46
CA ASP A 40 13.07 -7.00 -3.82
C ASP A 40 11.81 -6.38 -4.43
N PHE A 41 10.64 -6.89 -4.07
CA PHE A 41 9.36 -6.25 -4.36
C PHE A 41 9.26 -4.86 -3.72
N ALA A 42 9.59 -4.73 -2.43
CA ALA A 42 9.58 -3.44 -1.74
C ALA A 42 10.56 -2.43 -2.37
N LYS A 43 11.78 -2.87 -2.73
CA LYS A 43 12.76 -2.05 -3.46
C LYS A 43 12.25 -1.62 -4.83
N SER A 44 11.58 -2.52 -5.55
CA SER A 44 10.99 -2.22 -6.86
C SER A 44 9.93 -1.12 -6.72
N LEU A 45 9.09 -1.18 -5.68
CA LEU A 45 8.14 -0.10 -5.37
C LEU A 45 8.81 1.23 -5.01
N ARG A 46 9.95 1.19 -4.32
CA ARG A 46 10.77 2.38 -4.05
C ARG A 46 11.28 3.01 -5.34
N ILE A 47 11.84 2.20 -6.24
CA ILE A 47 12.34 2.65 -7.55
C ILE A 47 11.18 3.24 -8.38
N LEU A 48 10.02 2.57 -8.39
CA LEU A 48 8.82 3.05 -9.08
C LEU A 48 8.40 4.43 -8.54
N THR A 49 8.30 4.56 -7.22
CA THR A 49 7.92 5.80 -6.53
C THR A 49 8.91 6.94 -6.84
N ASN A 50 10.21 6.65 -6.83
CA ASN A 50 11.24 7.65 -7.13
C ASN A 50 11.22 8.08 -8.61
N THR A 51 11.09 7.12 -9.53
CA THR A 51 11.12 7.35 -10.97
C THR A 51 9.89 8.13 -11.44
N TYR A 52 8.71 7.68 -11.02
CA TYR A 52 7.45 8.30 -11.43
C TYR A 52 7.02 9.46 -10.53
N LYS A 53 7.77 9.74 -9.46
CA LYS A 53 7.43 10.76 -8.44
C LYS A 53 6.00 10.59 -7.89
N THR A 54 5.56 9.34 -7.75
CA THR A 54 4.24 8.99 -7.26
C THR A 54 4.26 8.75 -5.76
N THR A 55 3.09 8.74 -5.14
CA THR A 55 2.96 8.35 -3.73
C THR A 55 2.47 6.91 -3.66
N THR A 56 3.14 6.06 -2.88
CA THR A 56 2.79 4.63 -2.79
C THR A 56 2.46 4.24 -1.36
N PHE A 57 1.29 3.65 -1.17
CA PHE A 57 0.80 3.10 0.09
C PHE A 57 0.94 1.58 0.06
N LEU A 58 1.61 1.03 1.09
CA LEU A 58 1.74 -0.41 1.28
C LEU A 58 1.37 -0.80 2.72
N PRO A 59 0.27 -1.54 2.95
CA PRO A 59 -0.02 -2.12 4.25
C PRO A 59 1.01 -3.20 4.56
N LEU A 60 1.69 -3.08 5.70
CA LEU A 60 2.70 -4.05 6.13
C LEU A 60 2.14 -4.88 7.27
N TYR A 61 2.09 -6.19 7.06
CA TYR A 61 1.72 -7.16 8.08
C TYR A 61 2.96 -7.96 8.46
N LYS A 62 3.47 -7.78 9.69
CA LYS A 62 4.59 -8.57 10.26
C LYS A 62 5.75 -8.79 9.28
N LEU A 63 6.43 -7.70 8.92
CA LEU A 63 7.58 -7.74 8.01
C LEU A 63 8.91 -7.54 8.74
N SER A 64 10.00 -7.86 8.04
CA SER A 64 11.36 -7.68 8.52
C SER A 64 11.74 -6.19 8.58
N GLU A 65 12.70 -5.88 9.45
CA GLU A 65 13.21 -4.50 9.63
C GLU A 65 13.80 -3.94 8.32
N ASN A 66 14.40 -4.79 7.49
CA ASN A 66 15.00 -4.40 6.22
C ASN A 66 13.96 -3.85 5.23
N ILE A 67 12.75 -4.41 5.23
CA ILE A 67 11.62 -3.92 4.42
C ILE A 67 11.11 -2.61 5.01
N TYR A 68 10.96 -2.54 6.34
CA TYR A 68 10.49 -1.35 7.03
C TYR A 68 11.35 -0.11 6.75
N LYS A 69 12.68 -0.27 6.72
CA LYS A 69 13.66 0.79 6.43
C LYS A 69 13.58 1.36 5.01
N GLN A 70 12.91 0.70 4.06
CA GLN A 70 12.76 1.26 2.72
C GLN A 70 11.79 2.44 2.69
N PHE A 71 10.81 2.47 3.61
CA PHE A 71 9.74 3.46 3.62
C PHE A 71 10.16 4.77 4.29
N ASP A 72 9.57 5.88 3.84
CA ASP A 72 9.86 7.20 4.41
C ASP A 72 9.00 7.48 5.64
N LYS A 73 7.72 7.09 5.58
CA LYS A 73 6.73 7.37 6.62
C LYS A 73 5.92 6.14 7.00
N THR A 74 5.37 6.18 8.21
CA THR A 74 4.45 5.18 8.73
C THR A 74 3.19 5.82 9.26
N LEU A 75 2.08 5.15 9.02
CA LEU A 75 0.74 5.46 9.47
C LEU A 75 0.25 4.26 10.27
N VAL A 76 -0.04 4.46 11.55
CA VAL A 76 -0.62 3.44 12.41
C VAL A 76 -2.09 3.77 12.61
N ILE A 77 -2.96 2.81 12.27
CA ILE A 77 -4.40 2.92 12.43
C ILE A 77 -4.86 1.87 13.43
N ASP A 78 -5.49 2.32 14.51
CA ASP A 78 -6.09 1.45 15.52
C ASP A 78 -7.60 1.74 15.66
N ASN A 79 -8.42 0.69 15.59
CA ASN A 79 -9.89 0.78 15.61
C ASN A 79 -10.48 1.90 14.72
N GLY A 80 -9.90 2.10 13.53
CA GLY A 80 -10.34 3.12 12.56
C GLY A 80 -9.85 4.53 12.83
N ARG A 81 -8.99 4.74 13.84
CA ARG A 81 -8.40 6.04 14.19
C ARG A 81 -6.92 6.06 13.85
N GLN A 82 -6.44 7.16 13.29
CA GLN A 82 -5.01 7.40 13.11
C GLN A 82 -4.39 7.70 14.47
N VAL A 83 -3.56 6.79 14.98
CA VAL A 83 -2.88 6.95 16.28
C VAL A 83 -1.46 7.49 16.13
N PHE A 84 -0.87 7.35 14.94
CA PHE A 84 0.44 7.90 14.62
C PHE A 84 0.59 8.08 13.11
N PHE A 85 1.17 9.20 12.71
CA PHE A 85 1.69 9.40 11.36
C PHE A 85 3.02 10.15 11.43
N GLY A 86 4.03 9.70 10.69
CA GLY A 86 5.34 10.36 10.75
C GLY A 86 6.46 9.55 10.11
N PRO A 87 7.70 10.04 10.20
CA PRO A 87 8.87 9.35 9.69
C PRO A 87 9.05 7.94 10.30
N THR A 88 9.52 6.98 9.51
CA THR A 88 9.83 5.62 9.98
C THR A 88 10.85 5.58 11.11
N SER A 89 11.81 6.50 11.10
CA SER A 89 12.86 6.61 12.13
C SER A 89 12.33 7.05 13.50
N GLU A 90 11.28 7.87 13.53
CA GLU A 90 10.75 8.49 14.76
C GLU A 90 9.59 7.72 15.38
N ALA A 91 8.99 6.79 14.62
CA ALA A 91 7.85 6.01 15.10
C ALA A 91 8.18 5.27 16.40
N ARG A 92 9.36 4.66 16.49
CA ARG A 92 9.76 3.89 17.68
C ARG A 92 9.98 4.79 18.91
N SER A 93 10.76 5.86 18.75
CA SER A 93 11.09 6.78 19.84
C SER A 93 9.86 7.50 20.37
N TYR A 94 8.86 7.78 19.51
CA TYR A 94 7.58 8.36 19.92
C TYR A 94 6.84 7.48 20.94
N TYR A 95 6.64 6.18 20.65
CA TYR A 95 5.96 5.29 21.61
C TYR A 95 6.80 5.04 22.88
N GLU A 96 8.12 5.06 22.77
CA GLU A 96 8.99 4.97 23.94
C GLU A 96 8.88 6.22 24.83
N ALA A 97 8.76 7.41 24.24
CA ALA A 97 8.53 8.66 24.96
C ALA A 97 7.16 8.69 25.66
N LEU A 98 6.14 8.07 25.06
CA LEU A 98 4.82 7.91 25.68
C LEU A 98 4.82 6.97 26.90
N GLY A 99 5.86 6.17 27.11
CA GLY A 99 5.97 5.26 28.26
C GLY A 99 5.87 3.76 27.93
N PHE A 100 5.78 3.39 26.65
CA PHE A 100 5.85 1.99 26.25
C PHE A 100 7.28 1.44 26.41
N ARG A 101 7.37 0.15 26.76
CA ARG A 101 8.65 -0.54 26.94
C ARG A 101 9.33 -0.82 25.61
N GLU A 102 10.57 -0.37 25.49
CA GLU A 102 11.43 -0.73 24.37
C GLU A 102 11.93 -2.19 24.49
N LYS A 103 11.97 -2.92 23.37
CA LYS A 103 12.68 -4.20 23.25
C LYS A 103 13.67 -4.13 22.08
N PRO A 104 15.00 -4.13 22.33
CA PRO A 104 16.00 -3.89 21.28
C PRO A 104 16.05 -5.00 20.22
N ARG A 105 15.69 -6.25 20.56
CA ARG A 105 15.75 -7.40 19.63
C ARG A 105 14.52 -7.57 18.73
N ARG A 106 13.52 -6.70 18.84
CA ARG A 106 12.26 -6.79 18.07
C ARG A 106 12.24 -5.74 16.96
N THR A 107 11.59 -6.09 15.86
CA THR A 107 11.36 -5.17 14.74
C THR A 107 10.47 -4.01 15.16
N THR A 108 10.68 -2.86 14.53
CA THR A 108 9.94 -1.62 14.80
C THR A 108 8.45 -1.83 14.56
N LEU A 109 8.08 -2.47 13.45
CA LEU A 109 6.69 -2.81 13.14
C LEU A 109 6.05 -3.67 14.24
N GLY A 110 6.77 -4.65 14.76
CA GLY A 110 6.31 -5.48 15.87
C GLY A 110 6.10 -4.69 17.15
N CYS A 111 6.95 -3.69 17.42
CA CYS A 111 6.77 -2.78 18.55
C CYS A 111 5.49 -1.94 18.40
N LEU A 112 5.24 -1.37 17.21
CA LEU A 112 4.05 -0.55 16.94
C LEU A 112 2.74 -1.34 17.07
N THR A 113 2.69 -2.56 16.52
CA THR A 113 1.51 -3.45 16.67
C THR A 113 1.29 -3.83 18.13
N ARG A 114 2.36 -3.98 18.89
CA ARG A 114 2.31 -4.32 20.31
C ARG A 114 1.78 -3.18 21.18
N CYS A 115 2.19 -1.94 20.91
CA CYS A 115 1.75 -0.76 21.67
C CYS A 115 0.24 -0.53 21.53
N THR A 116 -0.33 -0.91 20.38
CA THR A 116 -1.76 -0.79 20.08
C THR A 116 -2.57 -2.01 20.54
N ASN A 117 -1.94 -3.18 20.71
CA ASN A 117 -2.62 -4.39 21.16
C ASN A 117 -2.70 -4.46 22.69
N THR A 118 -3.92 -4.50 23.23
CA THR A 118 -4.19 -4.56 24.68
C THR A 118 -3.51 -5.73 25.39
N PHE A 119 -3.34 -6.87 24.73
CA PHE A 119 -2.77 -8.08 25.34
C PHE A 119 -1.24 -8.17 25.28
N GLU A 120 -0.62 -7.48 24.31
CA GLU A 120 0.83 -7.60 24.08
C GLU A 120 1.62 -6.37 24.57
N ARG A 121 0.93 -5.26 24.89
CA ARG A 121 1.54 -4.03 25.41
C ARG A 121 2.21 -4.25 26.77
N GLU A 122 3.37 -3.63 26.95
CA GLU A 122 4.13 -3.62 28.21
C GLU A 122 4.66 -2.20 28.36
N PHE A 123 4.53 -1.68 29.57
CA PHE A 123 4.98 -0.34 29.94
C PHE A 123 6.38 -0.39 30.54
N LYS A 124 7.03 0.78 30.60
CA LYS A 124 8.29 0.95 31.34
C LYS A 124 8.08 0.61 32.83
N TYR A 125 9.17 0.34 33.55
CA TYR A 125 9.11 -0.05 34.95
C TYR A 125 8.40 1.05 35.77
N GLY A 126 7.30 0.69 36.45
CA GLY A 126 6.47 1.62 37.21
C GLY A 126 5.35 2.32 36.41
N GLY A 127 5.18 2.05 35.11
CA GLY A 127 4.07 2.60 34.32
C GLY A 127 2.81 1.72 34.36
N SER A 128 1.65 2.33 34.64
CA SER A 128 0.33 1.69 34.55
C SER A 128 -0.41 2.05 33.26
N VAL A 129 -1.54 1.38 33.03
CA VAL A 129 -2.53 1.72 31.98
C VAL A 129 -3.05 3.15 32.15
N ASP A 130 -3.07 3.66 33.38
CA ASP A 130 -3.56 4.99 33.72
C ASP A 130 -2.55 6.10 33.38
N ASP A 131 -1.25 5.79 33.38
CA ASP A 131 -0.18 6.76 33.11
C ASP A 131 0.14 6.87 31.61
N VAL A 132 -0.04 5.78 30.87
CA VAL A 132 0.32 5.68 29.45
C VAL A 132 -0.94 5.70 28.59
N PRO A 133 -1.08 6.62 27.63
CA PRO A 133 -2.23 6.65 26.72
C PRO A 133 -2.27 5.34 25.95
N SER A 134 -3.27 4.53 26.22
CA SER A 134 -3.31 3.14 25.78
C SER A 134 -4.66 2.76 25.17
N VAL A 135 -5.63 3.67 25.23
CA VAL A 135 -6.91 3.61 24.52
C VAL A 135 -6.77 4.35 23.19
N PRO A 136 -7.39 3.90 22.08
CA PRO A 136 -7.24 4.54 20.77
C PRO A 136 -7.53 6.05 20.78
N GLN A 137 -8.53 6.50 21.56
CA GLN A 137 -8.86 7.92 21.71
C GLN A 137 -7.73 8.69 22.39
N THR A 138 -7.24 8.20 23.52
CA THR A 138 -6.13 8.82 24.26
C THR A 138 -4.83 8.87 23.45
N LEU A 139 -4.60 7.87 22.59
CA LEU A 139 -3.44 7.85 21.69
C LEU A 139 -3.54 8.93 20.62
N VAL A 140 -4.73 9.17 20.07
CA VAL A 140 -4.98 10.27 19.12
C VAL A 140 -4.74 11.61 19.82
N GLU A 141 -5.30 11.81 21.00
CA GLU A 141 -5.10 13.06 21.76
C GLU A 141 -3.62 13.31 22.13
N ALA A 142 -2.89 12.25 22.46
CA ALA A 142 -1.45 12.34 22.72
C ALA A 142 -0.67 12.71 21.45
N PHE A 143 -1.08 12.17 20.30
CA PHE A 143 -0.48 12.49 19.02
C PHE A 143 -0.77 13.93 18.60
N ASP A 144 -2.02 14.38 18.76
CA ASP A 144 -2.45 15.74 18.41
C ASP A 144 -1.71 16.81 19.23
N LYS A 145 -1.35 16.51 20.48
CA LYS A 145 -0.53 17.37 21.35
C LYS A 145 0.97 17.31 21.04
N SER A 146 1.41 16.40 20.18
CA SER A 146 2.84 16.19 19.90
C SER A 146 3.37 17.14 18.83
N VAL A 147 4.68 17.42 18.89
CA VAL A 147 5.41 18.20 17.87
C VAL A 147 5.30 17.58 16.46
N LEU A 148 5.11 16.26 16.38
CA LEU A 148 4.94 15.55 15.11
C LEU A 148 3.65 15.97 14.40
N SER A 149 2.55 16.14 15.15
CA SER A 149 1.28 16.59 14.59
C SER A 149 1.40 18.03 14.05
N GLU A 150 2.02 18.93 14.80
CA GLU A 150 2.26 20.31 14.34
C GLU A 150 3.10 20.36 13.04
N THR A 151 4.14 19.55 12.97
CA THR A 151 5.01 19.44 11.78
C THR A 151 4.23 18.92 10.58
N LEU A 152 3.35 17.94 10.78
CA LEU A 152 2.48 17.43 9.74
C LEU A 152 1.49 18.47 9.25
N ASP A 153 0.86 19.21 10.16
CA ASP A 153 -0.08 20.27 9.82
C ASP A 153 0.59 21.38 9.01
N GLN A 154 1.82 21.75 9.36
CA GLN A 154 2.63 22.68 8.57
C GLN A 154 2.92 22.11 7.17
N GLY A 155 3.24 20.82 7.08
CA GLY A 155 3.44 20.11 5.81
C GLY A 155 2.17 20.09 4.94
N ILE A 156 1.00 19.85 5.53
CA ILE A 156 -0.29 19.86 4.83
C ILE A 156 -0.62 21.27 4.36
N LYS A 157 -0.46 22.28 5.21
CA LYS A 157 -0.71 23.70 4.88
C LYS A 157 0.19 24.15 3.72
N SER A 158 1.49 23.90 3.80
CA SER A 158 2.43 24.26 2.73
C SER A 158 2.10 23.56 1.41
N CYS A 159 1.76 22.27 1.44
CA CYS A 159 1.33 21.51 0.26
C CYS A 159 0.06 22.10 -0.35
N SER A 160 -0.97 22.37 0.46
CA SER A 160 -2.24 22.94 -0.01
C SER A 160 -2.07 24.34 -0.63
N ALA A 161 -1.22 25.19 -0.04
CA ALA A 161 -0.89 26.50 -0.58
C ALA A 161 -0.14 26.41 -1.92
N GLN A 162 0.71 25.40 -2.09
CA GLN A 162 1.41 25.16 -3.36
C GLN A 162 0.43 24.69 -4.45
N ILE A 163 -0.46 23.74 -4.14
CA ILE A 163 -1.50 23.29 -5.06
C ILE A 163 -2.37 24.45 -5.54
N GLN A 164 -2.72 25.39 -4.64
CA GLN A 164 -3.53 26.56 -5.00
C GLN A 164 -2.80 27.51 -5.97
N LYS A 165 -1.48 27.68 -5.83
CA LYS A 165 -0.65 28.48 -6.75
C LYS A 165 -0.53 27.85 -8.13
N GLU A 166 -0.62 26.53 -8.20
CA GLU A 166 -0.40 25.74 -9.40
C GLU A 166 -1.70 25.35 -10.11
N LYS A 167 -2.75 26.18 -10.00
CA LYS A 167 -4.05 25.93 -10.65
C LYS A 167 -3.94 25.63 -12.15
N LYS A 168 -2.97 26.22 -12.85
CA LYS A 168 -2.66 25.95 -14.26
C LYS A 168 -2.34 24.47 -14.54
N ILE A 169 -1.69 23.77 -13.61
CA ILE A 169 -1.38 22.34 -13.77
C ILE A 169 -2.65 21.49 -13.83
N TYR A 170 -3.68 21.87 -13.06
CA TYR A 170 -4.98 21.21 -13.08
C TYR A 170 -5.68 21.42 -14.42
N ASP A 171 -5.70 22.66 -14.91
CA ASP A 171 -6.32 22.99 -16.20
C ASP A 171 -5.60 22.27 -17.35
N ASP A 172 -4.27 22.26 -17.35
CA ASP A 172 -3.45 21.53 -18.31
C ASP A 172 -3.70 20.01 -18.26
N PHE A 173 -3.89 19.45 -17.06
CA PHE A 173 -4.25 18.05 -16.88
C PHE A 173 -5.63 17.74 -17.47
N GLU A 174 -6.64 18.59 -17.24
CA GLU A 174 -7.98 18.40 -17.80
C GLU A 174 -7.95 18.43 -19.33
N ILE A 175 -7.20 19.37 -19.90
CA ILE A 175 -6.98 19.47 -21.36
C ILE A 175 -6.28 18.21 -21.89
N ALA A 176 -5.22 17.76 -21.22
CA ALA A 176 -4.50 16.55 -21.61
C ALA A 176 -5.39 15.30 -21.54
N ASN A 177 -6.21 15.19 -20.50
CA ASN A 177 -7.14 14.08 -20.33
C ASN A 177 -8.22 14.09 -21.42
N LYS A 178 -8.80 15.26 -21.74
CA LYS A 178 -9.73 15.41 -22.87
C LYS A 178 -9.10 15.04 -24.21
N LYS A 179 -7.87 15.49 -24.46
CA LYS A 179 -7.10 15.15 -25.68
C LYS A 179 -6.75 13.66 -25.78
N ALA A 180 -6.56 12.97 -24.66
CA ALA A 180 -6.24 11.54 -24.62
C ALA A 180 -7.44 10.63 -24.88
N LYS A 181 -8.67 11.16 -24.88
CA LYS A 181 -9.89 10.38 -25.14
C LYS A 181 -9.99 9.97 -26.61
N ARG A 182 -10.45 8.74 -26.86
CA ARG A 182 -10.74 8.28 -28.22
C ARG A 182 -11.93 9.03 -28.83
N LYS A 183 -11.93 9.17 -30.15
CA LYS A 183 -13.08 9.70 -30.91
C LYS A 183 -14.37 8.98 -30.49
N PHE A 184 -15.47 9.74 -30.36
CA PHE A 184 -16.79 9.28 -29.88
C PHE A 184 -16.86 8.89 -28.39
N THR A 185 -15.89 9.34 -27.57
CA THR A 185 -15.96 9.23 -26.11
C THR A 185 -16.52 10.54 -25.54
N SER A 186 -17.39 10.45 -24.53
CA SER A 186 -18.01 11.62 -23.93
C SER A 186 -17.01 12.46 -23.12
N ASP A 187 -17.04 13.79 -23.29
CA ASP A 187 -16.18 14.71 -22.54
C ASP A 187 -16.38 14.68 -21.01
N PRO A 188 -17.60 14.53 -20.46
CA PRO A 188 -17.78 14.34 -19.02
C PRO A 188 -17.42 12.94 -18.51
N SER A 189 -17.25 11.92 -19.36
CA SER A 189 -16.98 10.56 -18.85
C SER A 189 -15.57 10.41 -18.30
N VAL A 190 -15.41 9.70 -17.19
CA VAL A 190 -14.07 9.41 -16.61
C VAL A 190 -13.23 8.49 -17.53
N TYR A 191 -13.88 7.72 -18.40
CA TYR A 191 -13.21 6.76 -19.27
C TYR A 191 -12.54 7.41 -20.48
N SER A 192 -11.42 6.81 -20.91
CA SER A 192 -10.67 7.19 -22.12
C SER A 192 -11.19 6.55 -23.41
N ILE A 193 -12.06 5.52 -23.29
CA ILE A 193 -12.59 4.71 -24.38
C ILE A 193 -14.13 4.70 -24.28
N SER A 194 -14.83 4.73 -25.42
CA SER A 194 -16.29 4.63 -25.45
C SER A 194 -16.81 3.27 -24.98
N PHE A 195 -18.03 3.25 -24.47
CA PHE A 195 -18.64 2.07 -23.84
C PHE A 195 -18.60 0.81 -24.73
N HIS A 196 -19.00 0.93 -26.00
CA HIS A 196 -19.03 -0.22 -26.92
C HIS A 196 -17.64 -0.83 -27.16
N LEU A 197 -16.61 0.01 -27.24
CA LEU A 197 -15.23 -0.45 -27.39
C LEU A 197 -14.73 -1.14 -26.12
N GLN A 198 -15.17 -0.70 -24.93
CA GLN A 198 -14.87 -1.41 -23.69
C GLN A 198 -15.53 -2.80 -23.67
N THR A 199 -16.81 -2.88 -24.04
CA THR A 199 -17.53 -4.17 -24.13
C THR A 199 -16.90 -5.11 -25.15
N TRP A 200 -16.53 -4.59 -26.33
CA TRP A 200 -15.85 -5.38 -27.36
C TRP A 200 -14.49 -5.90 -26.89
N ALA A 201 -13.68 -5.07 -26.23
CA ALA A 201 -12.40 -5.50 -25.66
C ALA A 201 -12.58 -6.60 -24.59
N LEU A 202 -13.61 -6.50 -23.75
CA LEU A 202 -13.96 -7.54 -22.78
C LEU A 202 -14.41 -8.84 -23.46
N MET A 203 -15.20 -8.74 -24.53
CA MET A 203 -15.61 -9.90 -25.33
C MET A 203 -14.41 -10.60 -25.97
N GLN A 204 -13.51 -9.85 -26.60
CA GLN A 204 -12.28 -10.40 -27.18
C GLN A 204 -11.40 -11.08 -26.12
N ARG A 205 -11.19 -10.41 -24.98
CA ARG A 205 -10.45 -11.01 -23.84
C ARG A 205 -11.11 -12.30 -23.36
N GLN A 206 -12.43 -12.30 -23.16
CA GLN A 206 -13.14 -13.47 -22.68
C GLN A 206 -13.12 -14.63 -23.68
N PHE A 207 -13.19 -14.30 -24.98
CA PHE A 207 -13.04 -15.28 -26.04
C PHE A 207 -11.64 -15.92 -26.02
N LEU A 208 -10.59 -15.12 -25.92
CA LEU A 208 -9.20 -15.60 -25.85
C LEU A 208 -8.97 -16.49 -24.61
N LEU A 209 -9.47 -16.09 -23.44
CA LEU A 209 -9.36 -16.89 -22.20
C LEU A 209 -10.09 -18.24 -22.32
N LYS A 210 -11.31 -18.24 -22.88
CA LYS A 210 -12.06 -19.49 -23.11
C LYS A 210 -11.41 -20.38 -24.16
N TRP A 211 -10.80 -19.79 -25.18
CA TRP A 211 -10.09 -20.53 -26.22
C TRP A 211 -8.86 -21.23 -25.65
N GLN A 212 -8.01 -20.52 -24.91
CA GLN A 212 -6.86 -21.10 -24.22
C GLN A 212 -7.26 -22.22 -23.25
N GLY A 213 -8.27 -21.99 -22.40
CA GLY A 213 -8.74 -23.04 -21.47
C GLY A 213 -9.32 -24.28 -22.15
N ARG A 214 -9.96 -24.14 -23.33
CA ARG A 214 -10.44 -25.31 -24.10
C ARG A 214 -9.31 -26.04 -24.82
N PHE A 215 -8.25 -25.35 -25.24
CA PHE A 215 -7.04 -25.99 -25.75
C PHE A 215 -6.37 -26.85 -24.68
N ASP A 216 -6.24 -26.34 -23.45
CA ASP A 216 -5.68 -27.11 -22.33
C ASP A 216 -6.48 -28.39 -22.06
N HIS A 217 -7.82 -28.30 -22.01
CA HIS A 217 -8.65 -29.50 -21.81
C HIS A 217 -8.55 -30.53 -22.96
N ILE A 218 -8.43 -30.08 -24.21
CA ILE A 218 -8.26 -30.98 -25.36
C ILE A 218 -6.87 -31.61 -25.36
N LEU A 219 -5.83 -30.85 -25.02
CA LEU A 219 -4.45 -31.35 -24.86
C LEU A 219 -4.36 -32.36 -23.71
N ASP A 220 -5.01 -32.10 -22.58
CA ASP A 220 -5.08 -33.05 -21.46
C ASP A 220 -5.83 -34.33 -21.86
N TYR A 221 -6.95 -34.22 -22.58
CA TYR A 221 -7.71 -35.37 -23.05
C TYR A 221 -6.90 -36.21 -24.06
N LEU A 222 -6.21 -35.56 -25.01
CA LEU A 222 -5.34 -36.22 -25.97
C LEU A 222 -4.11 -36.83 -25.30
N CYS A 223 -3.51 -36.15 -24.32
CA CYS A 223 -2.39 -36.67 -23.52
C CYS A 223 -2.82 -37.88 -22.68
N TRP A 224 -4.00 -37.82 -22.07
CA TRP A 224 -4.63 -38.95 -21.37
C TRP A 224 -4.89 -40.12 -22.32
N TYR A 225 -5.48 -39.86 -23.50
CA TYR A 225 -5.76 -40.87 -24.52
C TYR A 225 -4.47 -41.53 -25.04
N CYS A 226 -3.42 -40.73 -25.28
CA CYS A 226 -2.12 -41.21 -25.72
C CYS A 226 -1.39 -42.01 -24.63
N ARG A 227 -1.50 -41.64 -23.35
CA ARG A 227 -1.00 -42.44 -22.21
C ARG A 227 -1.77 -43.75 -22.05
N ARG A 228 -3.09 -43.74 -22.25
CA ARG A 228 -3.93 -44.94 -22.21
C ARG A 228 -3.63 -45.91 -23.37
N GLY A 229 -3.22 -45.38 -24.53
CA GLY A 229 -2.73 -46.19 -25.66
C GLY A 229 -1.36 -46.82 -25.44
N ARG A 230 -0.48 -46.19 -24.66
CA ARG A 230 0.88 -46.69 -24.36
C ARG A 230 0.95 -47.75 -23.24
N GLY A 231 -0.15 -47.96 -22.50
CA GLY A 231 -0.24 -48.96 -21.42
C GLY A 231 -0.68 -50.36 -21.86
N ARG A 232 -0.69 -50.68 -23.16
CA ARG A 232 -1.16 -51.99 -23.67
C ARG A 232 -0.08 -52.94 -24.23
N ASN A 233 1.20 -52.56 -24.20
CA ASN A 233 2.31 -53.40 -24.68
C ASN A 233 3.42 -53.70 -23.63
N MET A 234 3.07 -53.77 -22.35
CA MET A 234 3.95 -54.38 -21.32
C MET A 234 3.14 -55.39 -20.49
N ALA A 235 2.79 -56.49 -21.15
CA ALA A 235 2.43 -57.75 -20.53
C ALA A 235 2.76 -58.86 -21.53
N CYS A 236 4.05 -59.19 -21.62
CA CYS A 236 4.64 -60.48 -22.01
C CYS A 236 6.07 -60.48 -21.45
#